data_AF-W7YKU0-F1
#
_entry.id   AF-W7YKU0-F1
#
_cell.length_a   1.000
_cell.length_b   1.000
_cell.length_c   1.000
_cell.angle_alpha   90.00
_cell.angle_beta   90.00
_cell.angle_gamma   90.00
#
_symmetry.space_group_name_H-M   'P 1'
#
loop_
_entity.id
_entity.type
_entity.pdbx_description
1 polymer ?
#
loop_
_entity_poly.entity_id
_entity_poly.type
_entity_poly.pdbx_seq_one_letter_code
_entity_poly.pdbx_strand_id
1 'polypeptide(L)'
;MSTVSIVITIIILAGFLLFTSCKHFSGAVNKELSDSYYYNRNKSAIQYSPMGNWFELGNTKMDADVASFEVLGRDYGKDMHKIYFKASDISNEVDYATFWVKEHFAFDQNHVYVAIEYLPYELVENVPSSKKLLIIEGANPQSFVNINNDWSKDDKLYFYNYQAVEVDYASFEILNETCSKDKNTVYLHHKDGIIASDIDVVSVQVIDKHYVADRDRLYSFERWEEDSEKAMTIIPLLDARTIEVLEHGYLLVDDGVYYNNVRMPMAHRASFKIWKDTYYGVDKNYVYYCEMPIEGADQESFHVFAYQSYAKDKNNAYYVGKPMKGVDVESFGPKDKNGSGLFKDKNHIYRGDEIVRE
;
A
#
# COMPACT_ATOMS: atom_id res chain seq x y z
N MET A 1 -29.04 -0.16 -56.66
CA MET A 1 -27.91 -0.29 -55.71
C MET A 1 -28.21 -1.47 -54.81
N SER A 2 -27.34 -2.49 -54.80
CA SER A 2 -27.59 -3.72 -54.06
C SER A 2 -27.56 -3.45 -52.55
N THR A 3 -28.35 -4.21 -51.79
CA THR A 3 -28.40 -4.19 -50.32
C THR A 3 -27.01 -4.33 -49.68
N VAL A 4 -26.09 -5.00 -50.37
CA VAL A 4 -24.67 -5.13 -50.00
C VAL A 4 -23.92 -3.79 -50.07
N SER A 5 -24.17 -2.94 -51.08
CA SER A 5 -23.56 -1.59 -51.13
C SER A 5 -24.07 -0.67 -50.03
N ILE A 6 -25.32 -0.82 -49.59
CA ILE A 6 -25.89 0.00 -48.51
C ILE A 6 -25.30 -0.42 -47.16
N VAL A 7 -25.16 -1.73 -46.90
CA VAL A 7 -24.56 -2.25 -45.67
C VAL A 7 -23.07 -1.91 -45.57
N ILE A 8 -22.31 -2.02 -46.66
CA ILE A 8 -20.89 -1.60 -46.68
C ILE A 8 -20.76 -0.08 -46.47
N THR A 9 -21.65 0.72 -47.07
CA THR A 9 -21.63 2.19 -46.87
C THR A 9 -22.00 2.57 -45.43
N ILE A 10 -22.94 1.87 -44.79
CA ILE A 10 -23.33 2.10 -43.39
C ILE A 10 -22.23 1.65 -42.41
N ILE A 11 -21.54 0.53 -42.68
CA ILE A 11 -20.40 0.07 -41.86
C ILE A 11 -19.19 0.98 -42.02
N ILE A 12 -18.92 1.48 -43.24
CA ILE A 12 -17.89 2.48 -43.46
C ILE A 12 -18.29 3.82 -42.82
N LEU A 13 -19.55 4.26 -42.89
CA LEU A 13 -20.02 5.48 -42.19
C LEU A 13 -19.98 5.33 -40.67
N ALA A 14 -20.35 4.17 -40.11
CA ALA A 14 -20.30 3.91 -38.67
C ALA A 14 -18.85 3.78 -38.18
N GLY A 15 -17.97 3.14 -38.96
CA GLY A 15 -16.53 3.14 -38.74
C GLY A 15 -15.94 4.55 -38.83
N PHE A 16 -16.32 5.35 -39.83
CA PHE A 16 -15.87 6.75 -39.96
C PHE A 16 -16.45 7.66 -38.86
N LEU A 17 -17.67 7.40 -38.39
CA LEU A 17 -18.29 8.12 -37.26
C LEU A 17 -17.64 7.74 -35.93
N LEU A 18 -17.24 6.48 -35.73
CA LEU A 18 -16.46 6.05 -34.56
C LEU A 18 -15.01 6.56 -34.60
N PHE A 19 -14.40 6.68 -35.79
CA PHE A 19 -13.06 7.26 -35.93
C PHE A 19 -13.03 8.80 -35.89
N THR A 20 -14.16 9.47 -36.17
CA THR A 20 -14.28 10.94 -36.10
C THR A 20 -14.90 11.46 -34.80
N SER A 21 -15.59 10.60 -34.02
CA SER A 21 -16.06 10.90 -32.67
C SER A 21 -15.00 10.67 -31.58
N CYS A 22 -13.99 9.82 -31.82
CA CYS A 22 -12.99 9.42 -30.83
C CYS A 22 -11.73 10.30 -30.71
N LYS A 23 -11.69 11.48 -31.34
CA LYS A 23 -10.59 12.45 -31.13
C LYS A 23 -11.08 13.67 -30.36
N HIS A 24 -11.46 13.46 -29.10
CA HIS A 24 -11.77 14.54 -28.16
C HIS A 24 -10.57 15.49 -27.98
N PHE A 25 -9.36 14.94 -28.11
CA PHE A 25 -8.09 15.65 -27.99
C PHE A 25 -7.26 15.63 -29.28
N SER A 26 -6.46 16.67 -29.46
CA SER A 26 -5.48 16.81 -30.56
C SER A 26 -4.10 16.20 -30.19
N GLY A 27 -3.96 15.71 -28.96
CA GLY A 27 -2.74 15.13 -28.40
C GLY A 27 -2.41 15.73 -27.03
N ALA A 28 -1.51 15.05 -26.31
CA ALA A 28 -0.98 15.55 -25.04
C ALA A 28 -0.13 16.82 -25.26
N VAL A 29 -0.13 17.73 -24.29
CA VAL A 29 0.71 18.94 -24.32
C VAL A 29 2.18 18.53 -24.16
N ASN A 30 2.48 17.71 -23.15
CA ASN A 30 3.78 17.10 -22.93
C ASN A 30 3.60 15.70 -22.34
N LYS A 31 3.74 14.67 -23.19
CA LYS A 31 3.53 13.25 -22.81
C LYS A 31 4.62 12.68 -21.91
N GLU A 32 5.78 13.33 -21.82
CA GLU A 32 6.90 12.86 -21.00
C GLU A 32 6.70 13.26 -19.54
N LEU A 33 6.11 14.43 -19.31
CA LEU A 33 5.85 14.95 -17.97
C LEU A 33 4.44 14.63 -17.47
N SER A 34 3.44 14.54 -18.35
CA SER A 34 2.05 14.32 -17.94
C SER A 34 1.26 13.47 -18.94
N ASP A 35 0.48 12.55 -18.39
CA ASP A 35 -0.55 11.78 -19.07
C ASP A 35 -1.93 12.44 -19.00
N SER A 36 -2.01 13.70 -18.53
CA SER A 36 -3.28 14.31 -18.14
C SER A 36 -3.58 15.69 -18.77
N TYR A 37 -2.60 16.38 -19.34
CA TYR A 37 -2.82 17.65 -20.07
C TYR A 37 -2.87 17.45 -21.59
N TYR A 38 -3.97 17.87 -22.20
CA TYR A 38 -4.24 17.70 -23.63
C TYR A 38 -4.66 18.99 -24.32
N TYR A 39 -4.30 19.13 -25.59
CA TYR A 39 -4.97 20.10 -26.45
C TYR A 39 -6.36 19.59 -26.80
N ASN A 40 -7.37 20.47 -26.74
CA ASN A 40 -8.66 20.18 -27.34
C ASN A 40 -8.52 19.96 -28.86
N ARG A 41 -9.56 19.42 -29.52
CA ARG A 41 -9.52 18.99 -30.92
C ARG A 41 -8.91 20.01 -31.92
N ASN A 42 -9.20 21.29 -31.76
CA ASN A 42 -8.71 22.38 -32.62
C ASN A 42 -7.49 23.13 -32.05
N LYS A 43 -6.91 22.65 -30.94
CA LYS A 43 -5.77 23.27 -30.23
C LYS A 43 -6.04 24.72 -29.79
N SER A 44 -7.29 25.08 -29.54
CA SER A 44 -7.69 26.41 -29.04
C SER A 44 -7.86 26.47 -27.52
N ALA A 45 -7.70 25.35 -26.81
CA ALA A 45 -7.77 25.28 -25.35
C ALA A 45 -6.95 24.10 -24.81
N ILE A 46 -6.50 24.23 -23.56
CA ILE A 46 -5.97 23.12 -22.78
C ILE A 46 -7.13 22.41 -22.06
N GLN A 47 -7.05 21.09 -22.02
CA GLN A 47 -8.00 20.18 -21.37
C GLN A 47 -7.22 19.33 -20.37
N TYR A 48 -7.71 19.26 -19.14
CA TYR A 48 -7.23 18.31 -18.16
C TYR A 48 -8.12 17.06 -18.18
N SER A 49 -7.52 15.89 -18.38
CA SER A 49 -8.20 14.60 -18.37
C SER A 49 -7.36 13.59 -17.60
N PRO A 50 -7.79 13.14 -16.41
CA PRO A 50 -6.98 12.26 -15.57
C PRO A 50 -6.55 10.99 -16.32
N MET A 51 -5.24 10.77 -16.44
CA MET A 51 -4.64 9.61 -17.14
C MET A 51 -5.09 9.46 -18.60
N GLY A 52 -5.62 10.54 -19.20
CA GLY A 52 -6.27 10.51 -20.50
C GLY A 52 -7.59 9.73 -20.55
N ASN A 53 -8.11 9.26 -19.42
CA ASN A 53 -9.35 8.49 -19.32
C ASN A 53 -10.58 9.40 -19.31
N TRP A 54 -10.77 10.16 -20.38
CA TRP A 54 -11.90 11.09 -20.51
C TRP A 54 -13.27 10.39 -20.62
N PHE A 55 -13.28 9.10 -20.96
CA PHE A 55 -14.52 8.33 -21.10
C PHE A 55 -15.15 8.01 -19.74
N GLU A 56 -14.33 7.63 -18.75
CA GLU A 56 -14.82 7.25 -17.41
C GLU A 56 -14.65 8.37 -16.39
N LEU A 57 -13.54 9.12 -16.45
CA LEU A 57 -13.19 10.15 -15.47
C LEU A 57 -13.49 11.58 -15.96
N GLY A 58 -13.91 11.72 -17.21
CA GLY A 58 -14.23 13.02 -17.81
C GLY A 58 -13.01 13.88 -18.14
N ASN A 59 -13.29 15.12 -18.53
CA ASN A 59 -12.27 16.14 -18.80
C ASN A 59 -12.79 17.53 -18.45
N THR A 60 -11.87 18.42 -18.11
CA THR A 60 -12.16 19.80 -17.72
C THR A 60 -11.42 20.76 -18.65
N LYS A 61 -12.18 21.65 -19.28
CA LYS A 61 -11.60 22.76 -20.05
C LYS A 61 -10.96 23.74 -19.08
N MET A 62 -9.67 23.99 -19.26
CA MET A 62 -8.93 24.95 -18.45
C MET A 62 -9.07 26.36 -19.03
N ASP A 63 -9.10 27.36 -18.16
CA ASP A 63 -8.98 28.77 -18.53
C ASP A 63 -7.50 29.17 -18.57
N ALA A 64 -6.75 28.51 -19.46
CA ALA A 64 -5.32 28.64 -19.63
C ALA A 64 -4.96 29.29 -20.96
N ASP A 65 -3.93 30.15 -20.96
CA ASP A 65 -3.34 30.67 -22.18
C ASP A 65 -2.58 29.56 -22.91
N VAL A 66 -3.14 29.11 -24.03
CA VAL A 66 -2.64 27.96 -24.78
C VAL A 66 -1.23 28.19 -25.34
N ALA A 67 -0.90 29.44 -25.68
CA ALA A 67 0.37 29.76 -26.33
C ALA A 67 1.56 29.68 -25.36
N SER A 68 1.33 29.98 -24.08
CA SER A 68 2.34 29.96 -23.03
C SER A 68 2.23 28.78 -22.07
N PHE A 69 1.24 27.90 -22.23
CA PHE A 69 1.04 26.78 -21.32
C PHE A 69 2.20 25.77 -21.38
N GLU A 70 2.77 25.51 -20.21
CA GLU A 70 3.87 24.60 -19.94
C GLU A 70 3.42 23.56 -18.90
N VAL A 71 3.77 22.30 -19.14
CA VAL A 71 3.58 21.22 -18.16
C VAL A 71 4.83 21.18 -17.28
N LEU A 72 4.66 21.32 -15.97
CA LEU A 72 5.75 21.32 -14.97
C LEU A 72 5.91 19.96 -14.29
N GLY A 73 4.84 19.17 -14.24
CA GLY A 73 4.83 17.82 -13.70
C GLY A 73 3.53 17.12 -14.07
N ARG A 74 3.32 15.90 -13.57
CA ARG A 74 2.15 15.10 -13.96
C ARG A 74 0.83 15.84 -13.77
N ASP A 75 0.68 16.47 -12.60
CA ASP A 75 -0.53 17.16 -12.17
C ASP A 75 -0.32 18.69 -12.03
N TYR A 76 0.79 19.23 -12.55
CA TYR A 76 1.09 20.66 -12.47
C TYR A 76 1.39 21.27 -13.84
N GLY A 77 0.80 22.42 -14.10
CA GLY A 77 1.05 23.21 -15.30
C GLY A 77 1.03 24.70 -15.00
N LYS A 78 1.54 25.51 -15.92
CA LYS A 78 1.64 26.96 -15.79
C LYS A 78 1.49 27.62 -17.14
N ASP A 79 0.80 28.74 -17.22
CA ASP A 79 0.85 29.63 -18.37
C ASP A 79 1.41 30.99 -17.95
N MET A 80 1.45 31.98 -18.84
CA MET A 80 2.02 33.30 -18.56
C MET A 80 1.34 34.11 -17.44
N HIS A 81 0.19 33.66 -16.93
CA HIS A 81 -0.62 34.35 -15.94
C HIS A 81 -0.96 33.50 -14.72
N LYS A 82 -1.05 32.17 -14.87
CA LYS A 82 -1.61 31.27 -13.87
C LYS A 82 -0.78 30.02 -13.68
N ILE A 83 -0.87 29.46 -12.47
CA ILE A 83 -0.37 28.13 -12.14
C ILE A 83 -1.56 27.23 -11.83
N TYR A 84 -1.47 25.99 -12.28
CA TYR A 84 -2.50 24.99 -12.17
C TYR A 84 -2.01 23.78 -11.41
N PHE A 85 -2.84 23.32 -10.47
CA PHE A 85 -2.84 21.94 -10.01
C PHE A 85 -4.04 21.24 -10.64
N LYS A 86 -3.78 20.25 -11.50
CA LYS A 86 -4.76 19.65 -12.40
C LYS A 86 -5.44 20.76 -13.23
N ALA A 87 -6.76 20.90 -13.12
CA ALA A 87 -7.52 21.97 -13.76
C ALA A 87 -7.73 23.21 -12.86
N SER A 88 -7.32 23.17 -11.59
CA SER A 88 -7.58 24.23 -10.62
C SER A 88 -6.50 25.30 -10.67
N ASP A 89 -6.90 26.57 -10.71
CA ASP A 89 -6.00 27.72 -10.57
C ASP A 89 -5.54 27.85 -9.12
N ILE A 90 -4.23 27.73 -8.88
CA ILE A 90 -3.58 27.81 -7.57
C ILE A 90 -2.68 29.04 -7.44
N SER A 91 -2.81 30.02 -8.34
CA SER A 91 -1.93 31.21 -8.40
C SER A 91 -1.99 32.08 -7.15
N ASN A 92 -3.07 32.00 -6.38
CA ASN A 92 -3.22 32.71 -5.10
C ASN A 92 -2.65 31.93 -3.89
N GLU A 93 -2.14 30.71 -4.10
CA GLU A 93 -1.57 29.86 -3.04
C GLU A 93 -0.03 29.86 -3.05
N VAL A 94 0.59 30.29 -4.15
CA VAL A 94 2.04 30.16 -4.41
C VAL A 94 2.62 31.42 -5.02
N ASP A 95 3.94 31.64 -4.88
CA ASP A 95 4.63 32.68 -5.64
C ASP A 95 4.85 32.27 -7.10
N TYR A 96 4.17 32.96 -8.02
CA TYR A 96 4.21 32.60 -9.44
C TYR A 96 5.61 32.68 -10.08
N ALA A 97 6.40 33.69 -9.70
CA ALA A 97 7.68 33.97 -10.33
C ALA A 97 8.73 32.90 -10.03
N THR A 98 8.66 32.32 -8.84
CA THR A 98 9.63 31.35 -8.33
C THR A 98 9.08 29.93 -8.25
N PHE A 99 7.88 29.68 -8.76
CA PHE A 99 7.24 28.36 -8.72
C PHE A 99 7.98 27.32 -9.56
N TRP A 100 8.20 26.14 -8.98
CA TRP A 100 8.70 24.95 -9.67
C TRP A 100 8.16 23.68 -9.03
N VAL A 101 8.34 22.54 -9.70
CA VAL A 101 7.81 21.24 -9.30
C VAL A 101 8.93 20.22 -9.36
N LYS A 102 8.94 19.31 -8.38
CA LYS A 102 9.79 18.13 -8.39
C LYS A 102 9.04 16.97 -7.76
N GLU A 103 9.02 15.86 -8.48
CA GLU A 103 8.20 14.69 -8.13
C GLU A 103 6.72 15.09 -8.01
N HIS A 104 6.10 14.89 -6.84
CA HIS A 104 4.72 15.28 -6.56
C HIS A 104 4.64 16.55 -5.68
N PHE A 105 5.77 17.17 -5.36
CA PHE A 105 5.84 18.38 -4.56
C PHE A 105 5.90 19.63 -5.44
N ALA A 106 5.29 20.69 -4.94
CA ALA A 106 5.39 22.03 -5.49
C ALA A 106 6.24 22.91 -4.58
N PHE A 107 6.91 23.89 -5.16
CA PHE A 107 7.87 24.73 -4.47
C PHE A 107 7.74 26.17 -4.93
N ASP A 108 8.02 27.10 -4.05
CA ASP A 108 8.40 28.46 -4.42
C ASP A 108 9.64 28.92 -3.63
N GLN A 109 10.00 30.19 -3.69
CA GLN A 109 11.17 30.72 -2.97
C GLN A 109 11.08 30.57 -1.44
N ASN A 110 9.87 30.47 -0.87
CA ASN A 110 9.61 30.50 0.57
C ASN A 110 9.11 29.16 1.11
N HIS A 111 8.35 28.38 0.32
CA HIS A 111 7.61 27.23 0.84
C HIS A 111 7.77 25.97 -0.03
N VAL A 112 7.62 24.84 0.66
CA VAL A 112 7.37 23.53 0.05
C VAL A 112 5.89 23.20 0.24
N TYR A 113 5.28 22.64 -0.80
CA TYR A 113 3.86 22.34 -0.86
C TYR A 113 3.62 20.88 -1.22
N VAL A 114 2.57 20.31 -0.63
CA VAL A 114 1.99 19.03 -1.01
C VAL A 114 0.51 19.24 -1.35
N ALA A 115 0.01 18.54 -2.37
CA ALA A 115 -1.40 18.65 -2.72
C ALA A 115 -2.27 17.97 -1.65
N ILE A 116 -3.31 18.68 -1.21
CA ILE A 116 -4.24 18.24 -0.15
C ILE A 116 -4.91 16.90 -0.48
N GLU A 117 -5.18 16.65 -1.76
CA GLU A 117 -5.82 15.41 -2.20
C GLU A 117 -4.94 14.15 -2.05
N TYR A 118 -3.63 14.31 -1.84
CA TYR A 118 -2.73 13.19 -1.56
C TYR A 118 -2.62 12.91 -0.06
N LEU A 119 -3.24 13.74 0.78
CA LEU A 119 -3.12 13.66 2.21
C LEU A 119 -4.27 12.85 2.84
N PRO A 120 -4.00 12.13 3.94
CA PRO A 120 -5.05 11.55 4.77
C PRO A 120 -5.93 12.66 5.36
N TYR A 121 -7.20 12.34 5.62
CA TYR A 121 -8.24 13.29 6.03
C TYR A 121 -7.85 14.06 7.30
N GLU A 122 -7.18 13.39 8.24
CA GLU A 122 -6.79 13.89 9.55
C GLU A 122 -5.79 15.06 9.45
N LEU A 123 -4.96 15.11 8.41
CA LEU A 123 -4.02 16.23 8.21
C LEU A 123 -4.70 17.48 7.63
N VAL A 124 -5.90 17.33 7.06
CA VAL A 124 -6.56 18.37 6.26
C VAL A 124 -7.98 18.70 6.72
N GLU A 125 -8.46 18.11 7.81
CA GLU A 125 -9.82 18.32 8.32
C GLU A 125 -10.15 19.80 8.60
N ASN A 126 -9.15 20.59 8.99
CA ASN A 126 -9.28 22.00 9.32
C ASN A 126 -8.83 22.93 8.19
N VAL A 127 -8.47 22.39 7.02
CA VAL A 127 -8.02 23.17 5.87
C VAL A 127 -9.22 23.65 5.06
N PRO A 128 -9.31 24.95 4.72
CA PRO A 128 -10.42 25.47 3.91
C PRO A 128 -10.55 24.73 2.58
N SER A 129 -11.77 24.35 2.20
CA SER A 129 -12.05 23.60 0.96
C SER A 129 -11.65 24.33 -0.33
N SER A 130 -11.40 25.64 -0.25
CA SER A 130 -10.88 26.45 -1.35
C SER A 130 -9.40 26.19 -1.64
N LYS A 131 -8.62 25.70 -0.67
CA LYS A 131 -7.20 25.40 -0.84
C LYS A 131 -6.99 24.11 -1.63
N LYS A 132 -5.91 24.07 -2.40
CA LYS A 132 -5.44 22.86 -3.11
C LYS A 132 -4.11 22.36 -2.58
N LEU A 133 -3.31 23.24 -1.98
CA LEU A 133 -2.00 22.92 -1.46
C LEU A 133 -1.94 23.14 0.06
N LEU A 134 -1.23 22.24 0.74
CA LEU A 134 -0.80 22.41 2.13
C LEU A 134 0.67 22.83 2.13
N ILE A 135 1.01 23.83 2.94
CA ILE A 135 2.39 24.23 3.19
C ILE A 135 3.00 23.23 4.19
N ILE A 136 4.18 22.70 3.87
CA ILE A 136 4.99 21.94 4.81
C ILE A 136 5.72 22.94 5.70
N GLU A 137 5.12 23.25 6.85
CA GLU A 137 5.59 24.33 7.73
C GLU A 137 7.05 24.12 8.17
N GLY A 138 7.87 25.16 7.97
CA GLY A 138 9.29 25.16 8.32
C GLY A 138 10.22 24.53 7.27
N ALA A 139 9.70 23.88 6.23
CA ALA A 139 10.52 23.25 5.19
C ALA A 139 11.27 24.27 4.34
N ASN A 140 12.59 24.04 4.17
CA ASN A 140 13.43 24.83 3.28
C ASN A 140 13.35 24.34 1.82
N PRO A 141 12.80 25.15 0.88
CA PRO A 141 12.61 24.71 -0.51
C PRO A 141 13.90 24.35 -1.25
N GLN A 142 15.04 24.93 -0.84
CA GLN A 142 16.31 24.74 -1.54
C GLN A 142 17.00 23.41 -1.20
N SER A 143 16.66 22.81 -0.06
CA SER A 143 17.31 21.60 0.46
C SER A 143 16.33 20.46 0.74
N PHE A 144 15.04 20.65 0.46
CA PHE A 144 14.02 19.64 0.69
C PHE A 144 14.23 18.40 -0.18
N VAL A 145 14.13 17.24 0.45
CA VAL A 145 14.30 15.92 -0.15
C VAL A 145 13.23 14.98 0.38
N ASN A 146 12.49 14.35 -0.52
CA ASN A 146 11.63 13.22 -0.17
C ASN A 146 12.49 11.97 0.07
N ILE A 147 12.23 11.24 1.15
CA ILE A 147 12.94 10.01 1.49
C ILE A 147 12.08 8.81 1.09
N ASN A 148 10.81 8.81 1.50
CA ASN A 148 9.81 7.82 1.15
C ASN A 148 8.39 8.39 1.35
N ASN A 149 7.38 7.53 1.41
CA ASN A 149 5.97 7.92 1.55
C ASN A 149 5.68 8.67 2.86
N ASP A 150 6.41 8.38 3.94
CA ASP A 150 6.18 8.95 5.26
C ASP A 150 7.19 10.05 5.60
N TRP A 151 8.42 9.94 5.09
CA TRP A 151 9.55 10.75 5.51
C TRP A 151 10.05 11.68 4.41
N SER A 152 10.37 12.90 4.83
CA SER A 152 11.15 13.87 4.06
C SER A 152 12.08 14.64 5.00
N LYS A 153 13.01 15.41 4.45
CA LYS A 153 13.92 16.25 5.23
C LYS A 153 14.38 17.46 4.45
N ASP A 154 14.92 18.44 5.15
CA ASP A 154 15.72 19.51 4.57
C ASP A 154 17.11 19.59 5.23
N ASP A 155 17.75 20.76 5.25
CA ASP A 155 19.08 20.98 5.83
C ASP A 155 19.09 21.01 7.37
N LYS A 156 17.91 21.05 8.03
CA LYS A 156 17.77 21.27 9.48
C LYS A 156 16.72 20.39 10.15
N LEU A 157 15.69 19.99 9.41
CA LEU A 157 14.51 19.31 9.93
C LEU A 157 14.28 17.99 9.19
N TYR A 158 13.75 17.03 9.94
CA TYR A 158 13.04 15.89 9.38
C TYR A 158 11.54 16.16 9.46
N PHE A 159 10.80 15.60 8.51
CA PHE A 159 9.35 15.68 8.46
C PHE A 159 8.78 14.27 8.35
N TYR A 160 7.82 13.98 9.21
CA TYR A 160 7.04 12.75 9.18
C TYR A 160 5.59 13.10 8.86
N ASN A 161 5.01 12.46 7.84
CA ASN A 161 3.69 12.80 7.30
C ASN A 161 3.54 14.32 7.04
N TYR A 162 4.59 14.92 6.45
CA TYR A 162 4.66 16.34 6.12
C TYR A 162 4.61 17.31 7.33
N GLN A 163 4.86 16.81 8.54
CA GLN A 163 4.97 17.61 9.76
C GLN A 163 6.40 17.56 10.31
N ALA A 164 6.95 18.71 10.68
CA ALA A 164 8.29 18.79 11.26
C ALA A 164 8.36 18.02 12.59
N VAL A 165 9.42 17.24 12.80
CA VAL A 165 9.64 16.50 14.05
C VAL A 165 10.85 17.03 14.82
N GLU A 166 10.73 17.04 16.15
CA GLU A 166 11.81 17.48 17.05
C GLU A 166 12.74 16.30 17.38
N VAL A 167 13.86 16.22 16.68
CA VAL A 167 14.86 15.15 16.80
C VAL A 167 16.27 15.73 16.67
N ASP A 168 17.28 15.03 17.18
CA ASP A 168 18.67 15.39 16.90
C ASP A 168 19.03 15.08 15.44
N TYR A 169 18.92 16.10 14.57
CA TYR A 169 19.11 15.98 13.13
C TYR A 169 20.40 15.24 12.71
N ALA A 170 21.51 15.46 13.44
CA ALA A 170 22.80 14.89 13.11
C ALA A 170 22.89 13.38 13.35
N SER A 171 22.11 12.84 14.28
CA SER A 171 22.10 11.41 14.62
C SER A 171 20.81 10.69 14.25
N PHE A 172 19.84 11.41 13.66
CA PHE A 172 18.56 10.84 13.31
C PHE A 172 18.66 9.80 12.19
N GLU A 173 18.03 8.65 12.41
CA GLU A 173 18.04 7.48 11.54
C GLU A 173 16.65 6.85 11.52
N ILE A 174 16.11 6.62 10.32
CA ILE A 174 14.88 5.84 10.14
C ILE A 174 15.27 4.37 10.17
N LEU A 175 14.78 3.62 11.16
CA LEU A 175 15.19 2.23 11.39
C LEU A 175 14.41 1.27 10.48
N ASN A 176 13.08 1.40 10.47
CA ASN A 176 12.18 0.60 9.64
C ASN A 176 10.82 1.33 9.46
N GLU A 177 9.77 0.61 9.05
CA GLU A 177 8.45 1.23 8.83
C GLU A 177 7.79 1.70 10.14
N THR A 178 8.18 1.13 11.28
CA THR A 178 7.53 1.37 12.57
C THR A 178 8.30 2.28 13.52
N CYS A 179 9.61 2.41 13.35
CA CYS A 179 10.46 3.16 14.27
C CYS A 179 11.59 3.94 13.58
N SER A 180 12.05 4.98 14.29
CA SER A 180 13.25 5.75 14.01
C SER A 180 14.01 5.99 15.31
N LYS A 181 15.23 6.50 15.25
CA LYS A 181 15.98 6.89 16.45
C LYS A 181 16.84 8.11 16.20
N ASP A 182 17.22 8.76 17.27
CA ASP A 182 18.41 9.61 17.32
C ASP A 182 19.37 9.08 18.39
N LYS A 183 20.41 9.84 18.75
CA LYS A 183 21.38 9.43 19.80
C LYS A 183 20.79 9.27 21.20
N ASN A 184 19.60 9.83 21.47
CA ASN A 184 18.99 9.88 22.79
C ASN A 184 17.77 8.95 22.90
N THR A 185 16.99 8.83 21.83
CA THR A 185 15.63 8.27 21.88
C THR A 185 15.33 7.41 20.67
N VAL A 186 14.59 6.32 20.88
CA VAL A 186 13.89 5.60 19.81
C VAL A 186 12.45 6.11 19.77
N TYR A 187 11.97 6.43 18.57
CA TYR A 187 10.66 6.98 18.32
C TYR A 187 9.79 5.98 17.55
N LEU A 188 8.58 5.75 18.04
CA LEU A 188 7.55 4.94 17.37
C LEU A 188 6.79 5.81 16.36
N HIS A 189 6.53 5.28 15.18
CA HIS A 189 5.79 5.96 14.12
C HIS A 189 4.29 5.78 14.33
N HIS A 190 3.58 6.85 14.67
CA HIS A 190 2.12 6.84 14.84
C HIS A 190 1.43 7.48 13.62
N LYS A 191 0.09 7.43 13.52
CA LYS A 191 -0.62 8.15 12.45
C LYS A 191 -0.43 9.67 12.54
N ASP A 192 -0.40 10.21 13.76
CA ASP A 192 -0.39 11.66 14.04
C ASP A 192 1.02 12.24 14.27
N GLY A 193 2.08 11.46 14.11
CA GLY A 193 3.44 11.91 14.42
C GLY A 193 4.35 10.79 14.87
N ILE A 194 5.41 11.15 15.60
CA ILE A 194 6.30 10.20 16.24
C ILE A 194 6.20 10.29 17.77
N ILE A 195 6.33 9.16 18.45
CA ILE A 195 6.17 9.04 19.90
C ILE A 195 7.48 8.55 20.50
N ALA A 196 8.03 9.29 21.46
CA ALA A 196 9.21 8.85 22.21
C ALA A 196 8.92 7.58 23.02
N SER A 197 9.83 6.61 22.97
CA SER A 197 9.71 5.32 23.68
C SER A 197 10.79 5.12 24.74
N ASP A 198 10.63 4.05 25.52
CA ASP A 198 11.59 3.57 26.52
C ASP A 198 12.52 2.45 25.98
N ILE A 199 12.56 2.25 24.66
CA ILE A 199 13.43 1.28 24.00
C ILE A 199 14.89 1.71 24.21
N ASP A 200 15.76 0.77 24.58
CA ASP A 200 17.18 1.08 24.80
C ASP A 200 17.87 1.45 23.47
N VAL A 201 18.07 2.76 23.27
CA VAL A 201 18.70 3.38 22.09
C VAL A 201 20.08 2.80 21.78
N VAL A 202 20.81 2.30 22.78
CA VAL A 202 22.16 1.76 22.60
C VAL A 202 22.13 0.34 22.03
N SER A 203 21.15 -0.48 22.43
CA SER A 203 21.07 -1.89 22.01
C SER A 203 20.03 -2.17 20.92
N VAL A 204 19.22 -1.17 20.55
CA VAL A 204 18.19 -1.33 19.52
C VAL A 204 18.77 -1.78 18.18
N GLN A 205 18.14 -2.80 17.59
CA GLN A 205 18.44 -3.32 16.26
C GLN A 205 17.15 -3.62 15.49
N VAL A 206 17.23 -3.48 14.17
CA VAL A 206 16.15 -3.81 13.25
C VAL A 206 16.14 -5.31 13.01
N ILE A 207 14.97 -5.93 13.20
CA ILE A 207 14.76 -7.35 12.89
C ILE A 207 14.19 -7.49 11.47
N ASP A 208 13.14 -6.74 11.18
CA ASP A 208 12.57 -6.61 9.84
C ASP A 208 11.83 -5.26 9.68
N LYS A 209 10.97 -5.15 8.68
CA LYS A 209 10.18 -3.93 8.43
C LYS A 209 9.20 -3.55 9.56
N HIS A 210 8.77 -4.49 10.41
CA HIS A 210 7.76 -4.30 11.46
C HIS A 210 8.32 -4.47 12.88
N TYR A 211 9.44 -5.18 13.03
CA TYR A 211 10.03 -5.55 14.31
C TYR A 211 11.36 -4.85 14.57
N VAL A 212 11.52 -4.36 15.80
CA VAL A 212 12.80 -3.96 16.39
C VAL A 212 13.01 -4.69 17.70
N ALA A 213 14.25 -4.93 18.09
CA ALA A 213 14.58 -5.51 19.38
C ALA A 213 15.63 -4.67 20.10
N ASP A 214 15.49 -4.53 21.41
CA ASP A 214 16.60 -4.12 22.28
C ASP A 214 17.23 -5.36 22.95
N ARG A 215 18.05 -5.17 23.97
CA ARG A 215 18.71 -6.27 24.68
C ARG A 215 17.76 -7.24 25.41
N ASP A 216 16.58 -6.76 25.82
CA ASP A 216 15.67 -7.46 26.73
C ASP A 216 14.29 -7.72 26.11
N ARG A 217 13.95 -7.03 25.02
CA ARG A 217 12.59 -7.00 24.47
C ARG A 217 12.60 -6.96 22.93
N LEU A 218 11.67 -7.70 22.34
CA LEU A 218 11.25 -7.57 20.94
C LEU A 218 9.95 -6.77 20.90
N TYR A 219 9.86 -5.84 19.95
CA TYR A 219 8.76 -4.91 19.79
C TYR A 219 8.11 -5.07 18.43
N SER A 220 6.78 -5.09 18.43
CA SER A 220 5.95 -4.97 17.25
C SER A 220 5.03 -3.77 17.43
N PHE A 221 4.82 -2.98 16.38
CA PHE A 221 3.94 -1.82 16.43
C PHE A 221 2.94 -1.85 15.28
N GLU A 222 1.65 -1.87 15.62
CA GLU A 222 0.55 -1.80 14.67
C GLU A 222 0.10 -0.35 14.47
N ARG A 223 0.52 0.26 13.35
CA ARG A 223 0.27 1.68 13.01
C ARG A 223 -1.22 2.09 12.94
N TRP A 224 -2.13 1.12 12.87
CA TRP A 224 -3.56 1.35 12.62
C TRP A 224 -4.44 1.32 13.87
N GLU A 225 -3.89 1.01 15.04
CA GLU A 225 -4.64 1.05 16.30
C GLU A 225 -4.72 2.48 16.84
N GLU A 226 -5.93 2.95 17.14
CA GLU A 226 -6.17 4.30 17.68
C GLU A 226 -5.62 4.49 19.10
N ASP A 227 -5.36 3.39 19.82
CA ASP A 227 -4.82 3.39 21.17
C ASP A 227 -3.35 2.95 21.16
N SER A 228 -2.44 3.93 21.26
CA SER A 228 -0.99 3.72 21.17
C SER A 228 -0.41 2.76 22.22
N GLU A 229 -1.06 2.61 23.39
CA GLU A 229 -0.62 1.64 24.41
C GLU A 229 -0.98 0.20 24.02
N LYS A 230 -1.99 0.00 23.17
CA LYS A 230 -2.37 -1.31 22.60
C LYS A 230 -1.67 -1.59 21.27
N ALA A 231 -1.25 -0.55 20.56
CA ALA A 231 -0.56 -0.66 19.28
C ALA A 231 0.82 -1.33 19.42
N MET A 232 1.46 -1.25 20.58
CA MET A 232 2.78 -1.85 20.82
C MET A 232 2.67 -3.19 21.55
N THR A 233 3.07 -4.27 20.89
CA THR A 233 3.28 -5.56 21.55
C THR A 233 4.74 -5.72 21.95
N ILE A 234 4.96 -6.05 23.22
CA ILE A 234 6.29 -6.30 23.79
C ILE A 234 6.42 -7.79 24.12
N ILE A 235 7.40 -8.45 23.52
CA ILE A 235 7.75 -9.84 23.78
C ILE A 235 9.08 -9.87 24.54
N PRO A 236 9.15 -10.44 25.76
CA PRO A 236 10.42 -10.64 26.46
C PRO A 236 11.41 -11.42 25.60
N LEU A 237 12.67 -11.01 25.62
CA LEU A 237 13.73 -11.54 24.78
C LEU A 237 14.95 -11.89 25.61
N LEU A 238 15.47 -13.11 25.45
CA LEU A 238 16.73 -13.55 26.06
C LEU A 238 17.91 -13.41 25.09
N ASP A 239 17.69 -13.73 23.80
CA ASP A 239 18.73 -13.62 22.78
C ASP A 239 18.12 -13.29 21.41
N ALA A 240 18.40 -12.09 20.91
CA ALA A 240 17.91 -11.65 19.60
C ALA A 240 18.31 -12.54 18.42
N ARG A 241 19.37 -13.36 18.56
CA ARG A 241 19.79 -14.31 17.51
C ARG A 241 18.81 -15.47 17.33
N THR A 242 17.88 -15.64 18.25
CA THR A 242 16.84 -16.67 18.19
C THR A 242 15.62 -16.24 17.40
N ILE A 243 15.53 -14.94 17.07
CA ILE A 243 14.39 -14.35 16.37
C ILE A 243 14.38 -14.83 14.93
N GLU A 244 13.28 -15.48 14.53
CA GLU A 244 13.00 -15.82 13.14
C GLU A 244 11.59 -15.33 12.80
N VAL A 245 11.50 -14.31 11.94
CA VAL A 245 10.24 -13.85 11.38
C VAL A 245 9.87 -14.77 10.21
N LEU A 246 8.72 -15.43 10.32
CA LEU A 246 8.19 -16.31 9.29
C LEU A 246 7.04 -15.63 8.54
N GLU A 247 6.51 -16.31 7.51
CA GLU A 247 5.38 -15.80 6.73
C GLU A 247 4.06 -15.84 7.53
N HIS A 248 3.09 -15.04 7.10
CA HIS A 248 1.70 -15.07 7.59
C HIS A 248 1.55 -14.91 9.11
N GLY A 249 2.40 -14.09 9.74
CA GLY A 249 2.26 -13.71 11.15
C GLY A 249 2.91 -14.67 12.14
N TYR A 250 3.53 -15.76 11.67
CA TYR A 250 4.32 -16.63 12.55
C TYR A 250 5.66 -15.98 12.90
N LEU A 251 6.05 -16.11 14.15
CA LEU A 251 7.28 -15.56 14.70
C LEU A 251 7.87 -16.54 15.70
N LEU A 252 9.17 -16.75 15.63
CA LEU A 252 9.90 -17.59 16.57
C LEU A 252 10.81 -16.70 17.41
N VAL A 253 10.74 -16.82 18.74
CA VAL A 253 11.55 -16.03 19.69
C VAL A 253 11.95 -16.91 20.84
N ASP A 254 13.24 -16.99 21.14
CA ASP A 254 13.84 -17.86 22.14
C ASP A 254 13.33 -19.31 22.02
N ASP A 255 12.62 -19.80 23.05
CA ASP A 255 12.01 -21.14 23.09
C ASP A 255 10.55 -21.16 22.60
N GLY A 256 10.01 -20.01 22.20
CA GLY A 256 8.61 -19.80 21.90
C GLY A 256 8.29 -19.74 20.40
N VAL A 257 7.05 -20.07 20.09
CA VAL A 257 6.39 -19.82 18.81
C VAL A 257 5.26 -18.84 19.07
N TYR A 258 5.09 -17.88 18.17
CA TYR A 258 4.09 -16.82 18.25
C TYR A 258 3.34 -16.75 16.93
N TYR A 259 2.07 -16.36 17.00
CA TYR A 259 1.25 -16.02 15.84
C TYR A 259 0.61 -14.66 16.10
N ASN A 260 0.80 -13.69 15.20
CA ASN A 260 0.40 -12.29 15.39
C ASN A 260 0.78 -11.77 16.78
N ASN A 261 2.05 -11.97 17.16
CA ASN A 261 2.63 -11.59 18.46
C ASN A 261 2.07 -12.31 19.70
N VAL A 262 1.12 -13.24 19.56
CA VAL A 262 0.58 -14.01 20.67
C VAL A 262 1.32 -15.34 20.79
N ARG A 263 1.86 -15.63 21.98
CA ARG A 263 2.58 -16.90 22.23
C ARG A 263 1.62 -18.08 22.07
N MET A 264 2.05 -19.10 21.31
CA MET A 264 1.37 -20.37 21.14
C MET A 264 1.88 -21.37 22.19
N PRO A 265 1.21 -21.54 23.35
CA PRO A 265 1.78 -22.26 24.49
C PRO A 265 1.96 -23.76 24.25
N MET A 266 1.23 -24.33 23.28
CA MET A 266 1.31 -25.75 22.93
C MET A 266 2.38 -26.04 21.87
N ALA A 267 2.90 -24.99 21.20
CA ALA A 267 3.78 -25.14 20.07
C ALA A 267 5.23 -25.42 20.51
N HIS A 268 5.86 -26.39 19.86
CA HIS A 268 7.22 -26.81 20.12
C HIS A 268 8.20 -26.20 19.12
N ARG A 269 8.80 -25.08 19.51
CA ARG A 269 9.74 -24.26 18.73
C ARG A 269 10.78 -25.05 17.95
N ALA A 270 11.49 -25.98 18.59
CA ALA A 270 12.62 -26.66 17.94
C ALA A 270 12.22 -27.57 16.76
N SER A 271 10.95 -27.94 16.65
CA SER A 271 10.41 -28.70 15.51
C SER A 271 9.45 -27.89 14.63
N PHE A 272 9.17 -26.64 15.00
CA PHE A 272 8.14 -25.84 14.35
C PHE A 272 8.57 -25.47 12.92
N LYS A 273 7.64 -25.65 11.98
CA LYS A 273 7.79 -25.32 10.56
C LYS A 273 6.47 -24.80 10.02
N ILE A 274 6.54 -24.04 8.93
CA ILE A 274 5.35 -23.57 8.22
C ILE A 274 5.32 -24.12 6.79
N TRP A 275 4.13 -24.26 6.24
CA TRP A 275 3.95 -24.41 4.79
C TRP A 275 3.93 -23.01 4.17
N LYS A 276 4.87 -22.75 3.25
CA LYS A 276 5.01 -21.46 2.54
C LYS A 276 3.73 -21.03 1.85
N ASP A 277 3.47 -19.73 1.82
CA ASP A 277 2.28 -19.11 1.23
C ASP A 277 0.96 -19.60 1.86
N THR A 278 0.99 -20.08 3.12
CA THR A 278 -0.20 -20.55 3.85
C THR A 278 -0.19 -20.14 5.31
N TYR A 279 -1.36 -20.25 5.97
CA TYR A 279 -1.52 -20.02 7.40
C TYR A 279 -1.27 -21.27 8.26
N TYR A 280 -0.81 -22.38 7.67
CA TYR A 280 -0.60 -23.63 8.40
C TYR A 280 0.82 -23.73 8.98
N GLY A 281 0.88 -24.17 10.23
CA GLY A 281 2.11 -24.50 10.95
C GLY A 281 2.09 -25.94 11.43
N VAL A 282 3.25 -26.52 11.71
CA VAL A 282 3.37 -27.88 12.24
C VAL A 282 4.58 -27.98 13.15
N ASP A 283 4.45 -28.74 14.22
CA ASP A 283 5.56 -29.20 15.02
C ASP A 283 5.49 -30.72 15.25
N LYS A 284 6.26 -31.24 16.21
CA LYS A 284 6.30 -32.67 16.52
C LYS A 284 5.03 -33.22 17.20
N ASN A 285 4.13 -32.35 17.66
CA ASN A 285 2.97 -32.66 18.49
C ASN A 285 1.65 -32.30 17.82
N TYR A 286 1.59 -31.23 17.00
CA TYR A 286 0.37 -30.69 16.43
C TYR A 286 0.55 -30.10 15.03
N VAL A 287 -0.53 -30.09 14.26
CA VAL A 287 -0.72 -29.18 13.12
C VAL A 287 -1.57 -28.00 13.58
N TYR A 288 -1.25 -26.81 13.10
CA TYR A 288 -1.91 -25.55 13.42
C TYR A 288 -2.48 -24.92 12.17
N TYR A 289 -3.62 -24.24 12.31
CA TYR A 289 -4.07 -23.21 11.39
C TYR A 289 -4.09 -21.89 12.18
N CYS A 290 -3.24 -20.94 11.78
CA CYS A 290 -2.93 -19.77 12.59
C CYS A 290 -2.42 -20.19 13.99
N GLU A 291 -2.95 -19.60 15.06
CA GLU A 291 -2.62 -19.95 16.45
C GLU A 291 -3.26 -21.26 16.94
N MET A 292 -4.27 -21.78 16.23
CA MET A 292 -5.15 -22.84 16.72
C MET A 292 -4.66 -24.24 16.31
N PRO A 293 -4.43 -25.17 17.27
CA PRO A 293 -4.14 -26.55 16.93
C PRO A 293 -5.37 -27.24 16.33
N ILE A 294 -5.15 -28.04 15.30
CA ILE A 294 -6.19 -28.81 14.62
C ILE A 294 -6.34 -30.15 15.34
N GLU A 295 -7.45 -30.30 16.06
CA GLU A 295 -7.72 -31.51 16.84
C GLU A 295 -7.86 -32.74 15.93
N GLY A 296 -7.13 -33.81 16.26
CA GLY A 296 -7.17 -35.08 15.52
C GLY A 296 -6.39 -35.10 14.21
N ALA A 297 -5.70 -34.01 13.84
CA ALA A 297 -4.87 -33.97 12.64
C ALA A 297 -3.68 -34.94 12.73
N ASP A 298 -3.52 -35.75 11.68
CA ASP A 298 -2.37 -36.64 11.54
C ASP A 298 -1.20 -35.90 10.87
N GLN A 299 -0.23 -35.46 11.66
CA GLN A 299 0.91 -34.65 11.20
C GLN A 299 1.74 -35.33 10.12
N GLU A 300 1.91 -36.65 10.20
CA GLU A 300 2.76 -37.41 9.28
C GLU A 300 2.18 -37.43 7.86
N SER A 301 0.85 -37.47 7.73
CA SER A 301 0.14 -37.46 6.45
C SER A 301 -0.44 -36.11 6.07
N PHE A 302 -0.25 -35.07 6.88
CA PHE A 302 -0.84 -33.75 6.64
C PHE A 302 -0.24 -33.09 5.41
N HIS A 303 -1.12 -32.64 4.53
CA HIS A 303 -0.79 -31.98 3.28
C HIS A 303 -1.64 -30.74 3.09
N VAL A 304 -0.98 -29.60 2.88
CA VAL A 304 -1.63 -28.32 2.59
C VAL A 304 -1.61 -28.07 1.09
N PHE A 305 -2.75 -27.68 0.53
CA PHE A 305 -2.84 -27.33 -0.88
C PHE A 305 -2.42 -25.86 -1.07
N ALA A 306 -1.48 -25.61 -2.00
CA ALA A 306 -0.95 -24.27 -2.24
C ALA A 306 -2.04 -23.26 -2.65
N TYR A 307 -1.91 -22.01 -2.19
CA TYR A 307 -2.80 -20.87 -2.45
C TYR A 307 -4.26 -21.03 -2.00
N GLN A 308 -4.55 -21.97 -1.10
CA GLN A 308 -5.90 -22.30 -0.70
C GLN A 308 -5.95 -22.66 0.79
N SER A 309 -7.04 -22.32 1.47
CA SER A 309 -7.24 -22.64 2.88
C SER A 309 -7.53 -24.13 3.15
N TYR A 310 -7.36 -25.00 2.15
CA TYR A 310 -7.64 -26.42 2.24
C TYR A 310 -6.41 -27.25 2.59
N ALA A 311 -6.64 -28.30 3.36
CA ALA A 311 -5.65 -29.30 3.67
C ALA A 311 -6.30 -30.68 3.76
N LYS A 312 -5.50 -31.74 3.84
CA LYS A 312 -5.96 -33.07 4.19
C LYS A 312 -4.89 -33.83 4.94
N ASP A 313 -5.32 -34.82 5.71
CA ASP A 313 -4.47 -35.91 6.17
C ASP A 313 -5.04 -37.24 5.66
N LYS A 314 -4.58 -38.38 6.18
CA LYS A 314 -5.07 -39.71 5.79
C LYS A 314 -6.51 -40.00 6.21
N ASN A 315 -7.06 -39.26 7.17
CA ASN A 315 -8.36 -39.51 7.82
C ASN A 315 -9.41 -38.44 7.48
N ASN A 316 -9.00 -37.19 7.29
CA ASN A 316 -9.89 -36.03 7.15
C ASN A 316 -9.41 -35.05 6.07
N ALA A 317 -10.36 -34.30 5.51
CA ALA A 317 -10.10 -33.08 4.77
C ALA A 317 -10.45 -31.87 5.64
N TYR A 318 -9.77 -30.75 5.44
CA TYR A 318 -9.90 -29.54 6.23
C TYR A 318 -10.07 -28.31 5.34
N TYR A 319 -10.83 -27.33 5.83
CA TYR A 319 -10.91 -25.98 5.31
C TYR A 319 -10.73 -25.00 6.46
N VAL A 320 -9.78 -24.05 6.34
CA VAL A 320 -9.41 -23.08 7.39
C VAL A 320 -9.17 -23.74 8.76
N GLY A 321 -8.47 -24.87 8.77
CA GLY A 321 -8.20 -25.66 9.98
C GLY A 321 -9.39 -26.44 10.53
N LYS A 322 -10.58 -26.35 9.93
CA LYS A 322 -11.78 -27.08 10.39
C LYS A 322 -12.01 -28.34 9.57
N PRO A 323 -12.31 -29.49 10.21
CA PRO A 323 -12.58 -30.73 9.51
C PRO A 323 -13.90 -30.65 8.71
N MET A 324 -13.84 -31.08 7.45
CA MET A 324 -14.99 -31.14 6.55
C MET A 324 -15.71 -32.49 6.69
N LYS A 325 -17.04 -32.46 6.81
CA LYS A 325 -17.85 -33.67 7.03
C LYS A 325 -18.20 -34.38 5.73
N GLY A 326 -18.14 -35.71 5.74
CA GLY A 326 -18.60 -36.55 4.63
C GLY A 326 -17.74 -36.47 3.36
N VAL A 327 -16.51 -35.97 3.48
CA VAL A 327 -15.54 -35.91 2.39
C VAL A 327 -14.91 -37.28 2.18
N ASP A 328 -14.84 -37.71 0.93
CA ASP A 328 -13.99 -38.82 0.51
C ASP A 328 -12.54 -38.33 0.37
N VAL A 329 -11.75 -38.53 1.42
CA VAL A 329 -10.39 -37.97 1.58
C VAL A 329 -9.42 -38.48 0.51
N GLU A 330 -9.59 -39.73 0.07
CA GLU A 330 -8.75 -40.35 -0.96
C GLU A 330 -8.83 -39.58 -2.28
N SER A 331 -10.05 -39.25 -2.73
CA SER A 331 -10.28 -38.51 -3.98
C SER A 331 -10.28 -36.98 -3.82
N PHE A 332 -10.16 -36.47 -2.59
CA PHE A 332 -10.21 -35.03 -2.31
C PHE A 332 -9.00 -34.27 -2.89
N GLY A 333 -9.29 -33.20 -3.65
CA GLY A 333 -8.30 -32.30 -4.23
C GLY A 333 -8.93 -31.15 -5.04
N PRO A 334 -8.09 -30.28 -5.65
CA PRO A 334 -8.57 -29.15 -6.43
C PRO A 334 -9.40 -29.61 -7.64
N LYS A 335 -10.51 -28.93 -7.93
CA LYS A 335 -11.38 -29.24 -9.08
C LYS A 335 -10.67 -28.94 -10.41
N ASP A 336 -9.96 -27.82 -10.48
CA ASP A 336 -9.20 -27.39 -11.64
C ASP A 336 -7.81 -26.90 -11.25
N LYS A 337 -6.88 -26.93 -12.21
CA LYS A 337 -5.50 -26.46 -12.04
C LYS A 337 -5.38 -24.93 -12.08
N ASN A 338 -6.47 -24.22 -12.35
CA ASN A 338 -6.48 -22.80 -12.72
C ASN A 338 -7.00 -21.89 -11.60
N GLY A 339 -7.22 -22.40 -10.39
CA GLY A 339 -7.47 -21.58 -9.21
C GLY A 339 -8.90 -21.05 -9.10
N SER A 340 -9.92 -21.82 -9.53
CA SER A 340 -11.32 -21.42 -9.28
C SER A 340 -11.71 -21.36 -7.79
N GLY A 341 -10.83 -21.80 -6.89
CA GLY A 341 -11.10 -21.95 -5.47
C GLY A 341 -12.03 -23.12 -5.14
N LEU A 342 -12.39 -23.95 -6.13
CA LEU A 342 -13.23 -25.13 -5.93
C LEU A 342 -12.41 -26.38 -5.69
N PHE A 343 -12.83 -27.17 -4.72
CA PHE A 343 -12.31 -28.50 -4.44
C PHE A 343 -13.36 -29.54 -4.77
N LYS A 344 -12.97 -30.79 -4.91
CA LYS A 344 -13.91 -31.89 -5.12
C LYS A 344 -13.40 -33.16 -4.50
N ASP A 345 -14.32 -34.06 -4.23
CA ASP A 345 -14.05 -35.48 -4.09
C ASP A 345 -14.87 -36.24 -5.16
N LYS A 346 -14.95 -37.57 -5.04
CA LYS A 346 -15.71 -38.41 -5.98
C LYS A 346 -17.23 -38.22 -5.91
N ASN A 347 -17.75 -37.60 -4.85
CA ASN A 347 -19.17 -37.47 -4.55
C ASN A 347 -19.67 -36.02 -4.73
N HIS A 348 -18.84 -35.01 -4.46
CA HIS A 348 -19.23 -33.62 -4.28
C HIS A 348 -18.17 -32.63 -4.80
N ILE A 349 -18.61 -31.40 -5.09
CA ILE A 349 -17.76 -30.24 -5.33
C ILE A 349 -17.97 -29.27 -4.17
N TYR A 350 -16.90 -28.63 -3.73
CA TYR A 350 -16.84 -27.79 -2.54
C TYR A 350 -16.40 -26.36 -2.88
N ARG A 351 -17.03 -25.39 -2.21
CA ARG A 351 -16.56 -24.01 -2.07
C ARG A 351 -16.54 -23.69 -0.58
N GLY A 352 -15.36 -23.45 -0.01
CA GLY A 352 -15.17 -23.56 1.43
C GLY A 352 -15.54 -24.95 1.97
N ASP A 353 -16.28 -24.99 3.05
CA ASP A 353 -16.85 -26.22 3.63
C ASP A 353 -18.24 -26.58 3.07
N GLU A 354 -18.76 -25.82 2.11
CA GLU A 354 -20.09 -26.03 1.53
C GLU A 354 -20.04 -26.88 0.25
N ILE A 355 -21.02 -27.77 0.08
CA ILE A 355 -21.24 -28.53 -1.15
C ILE A 355 -21.98 -27.65 -2.16
N VAL A 356 -21.42 -27.50 -3.36
CA VAL A 356 -22.03 -26.77 -4.46
C VAL A 356 -22.49 -27.72 -5.57
N ARG A 357 -23.57 -27.34 -6.26
CA ARG A 357 -24.04 -28.03 -7.47
C ARG A 357 -23.41 -27.37 -8.69
N GLU A 358 -23.17 -28.16 -9.74
CA GLU A 358 -22.74 -27.64 -11.04
C GLU A 358 -23.82 -26.82 -11.75
#